data_AF-O94668-F1
#
_entry.id   AF-O94668-F1
#
_cell.length_a   1.000
_cell.length_b   1.000
_cell.length_c   1.000
_cell.angle_alpha   90.00
_cell.angle_beta   90.00
_cell.angle_gamma   90.00
#
_symmetry.space_group_name_H-M   'P 1'
#
loop_
_entity.id
_entity.type
_entity.pdbx_description
1 polymer ?
#
loop_
_entity_poly.entity_id
_entity_poly.type
_entity_poly.pdbx_seq_one_letter_code
_entity_poly.pdbx_strand_id
1 'polypeptide(L)'
;MNSALKAIIELCIEEDLLPKSLDVLEYLLSTTSIPIPACYIRMCITLLVHPEYPTSSNIQESCNWILQQVVENRSKINFDAWSFENDLSDNDMPKENYLKIFSNQCLFTQDVDYWDLIAYMSSRPPDLERWMSLMDIWLRILEIDAEENGSALMKKYMGEDLCELQDAIRICFSCFTLPQQTMESPFATSMSKAPAKTESRGSNSFEGTSRLANLGAKLLCLIWAMLPKGRFFVVHLTDAFHFLSKLDERFSKLNAKQQDLFFGNLGASNLRYCLSQYILMKGIGIGINIRHTRCEFTKQLTQLLPTSLPKNKIRQKLHLRAWVSFLGSALRESDRNFDKELFYTTLKQLYTMYQQTELVGIDRPMAILKDMLVLLDISKKLSLDKIV
;
A
#
# COMPACT_ATOMS: atom_id res chain seq x y z
N MET A 1 0.32 29.90 13.13
CA MET A 1 -0.90 29.88 13.98
C MET A 1 -0.96 31.14 14.83
N ASN A 2 -2.15 31.70 15.10
CA ASN A 2 -2.30 32.81 16.05
C ASN A 2 -1.86 32.33 17.45
N SER A 3 -0.98 33.07 18.13
CA SER A 3 -0.47 32.73 19.47
C SER A 3 -1.57 32.51 20.49
N ALA A 4 -2.71 33.20 20.36
CA ALA A 4 -3.88 33.01 21.21
C ALA A 4 -4.52 31.62 21.08
N LEU A 5 -4.62 31.09 19.85
CA LEU A 5 -5.22 29.77 19.61
C LEU A 5 -4.29 28.65 20.07
N LYS A 6 -2.96 28.82 19.92
CA LYS A 6 -1.97 27.92 20.55
C LYS A 6 -2.23 27.80 22.05
N ALA A 7 -2.31 28.95 22.71
CA ALA A 7 -2.48 29.03 24.15
C ALA A 7 -3.80 28.43 24.63
N ILE A 8 -4.89 28.59 23.86
CA ILE A 8 -6.18 27.97 24.19
C ILE A 8 -6.11 26.44 24.09
N ILE A 9 -5.50 25.91 23.03
CA ILE A 9 -5.32 24.46 22.86
C ILE A 9 -4.47 23.91 24.01
N GLU A 10 -3.34 24.55 24.30
CA GLU A 10 -2.45 24.15 25.40
C GLU A 10 -3.18 24.18 26.75
N LEU A 11 -3.92 25.25 27.06
CA LEU A 11 -4.73 25.36 28.27
C LEU A 11 -5.81 24.27 28.36
N CYS A 12 -6.48 23.96 27.25
CA CYS A 12 -7.47 22.89 27.24
C CYS A 12 -6.84 21.53 27.53
N ILE A 13 -5.65 21.24 27.01
CA ILE A 13 -5.01 19.94 27.28
C ILE A 13 -4.42 19.90 28.71
N GLU A 14 -3.92 21.02 29.21
CA GLU A 14 -3.50 21.21 30.62
C GLU A 14 -4.60 20.84 31.61
N GLU A 15 -5.81 21.28 31.34
CA GLU A 15 -7.00 21.08 32.19
C GLU A 15 -7.73 19.75 31.90
N ASP A 16 -7.12 18.83 31.13
CA ASP A 16 -7.73 17.56 30.71
C ASP A 16 -9.05 17.73 29.92
N LEU A 17 -9.21 18.86 29.24
CA LEU A 17 -10.36 19.22 28.40
C LEU A 17 -10.11 18.86 26.93
N LEU A 18 -9.71 17.62 26.67
CA LEU A 18 -9.40 17.12 25.33
C LEU A 18 -10.49 17.34 24.27
N PRO A 19 -11.79 17.13 24.54
CA PRO A 19 -12.82 17.43 23.55
C PRO A 19 -12.79 18.89 23.10
N LYS A 20 -12.56 19.83 24.02
CA LYS A 20 -12.51 21.27 23.69
C LYS A 20 -11.26 21.62 22.89
N SER A 21 -10.12 20.97 23.15
CA SER A 21 -8.91 21.22 22.36
C SER A 21 -9.08 20.75 20.92
N LEU A 22 -9.79 19.64 20.71
CA LEU A 22 -10.17 19.15 19.38
C LEU A 22 -11.18 20.07 18.69
N ASP A 23 -12.22 20.56 19.38
CA ASP A 23 -13.18 21.54 18.82
C ASP A 23 -12.47 22.79 18.27
N VAL A 24 -11.43 23.28 18.95
CA VAL A 24 -10.63 24.43 18.50
C VAL A 24 -9.82 24.08 17.24
N LEU A 25 -9.24 22.88 17.17
CA LEU A 25 -8.55 22.40 15.97
C LEU A 25 -9.52 22.22 14.79
N GLU A 26 -10.72 21.73 15.04
CA GLU A 26 -11.76 21.60 14.02
C GLU A 26 -12.16 22.97 13.47
N TYR A 27 -12.44 23.93 14.36
CA TYR A 27 -12.72 25.30 13.97
C TYR A 27 -11.60 25.92 13.14
N LEU A 28 -10.34 25.73 13.55
CA LEU A 28 -9.16 26.19 12.80
C LEU A 28 -9.10 25.61 11.39
N LEU A 29 -9.40 24.31 11.26
CA LEU A 29 -9.45 23.61 9.98
C LEU A 29 -10.57 24.12 9.08
N SER A 30 -11.74 24.40 9.63
CA SER A 30 -12.90 24.88 8.87
C SER A 30 -12.78 26.34 8.44
N THR A 31 -12.04 27.18 9.19
CA THR A 31 -12.09 28.64 9.00
C THR A 31 -10.80 29.27 8.48
N THR A 32 -9.67 28.55 8.51
CA THR A 32 -8.37 29.12 8.11
C THR A 32 -7.65 28.24 7.09
N SER A 33 -6.69 28.82 6.37
CA SER A 33 -5.73 28.09 5.52
C SER A 33 -4.41 27.78 6.24
N ILE A 34 -4.33 28.06 7.54
CA ILE A 34 -3.10 27.94 8.30
C ILE A 34 -2.77 26.45 8.50
N PRO A 35 -1.51 26.01 8.29
CA PRO A 35 -1.10 24.65 8.61
C PRO A 35 -1.27 24.34 10.09
N ILE A 36 -1.65 23.10 10.41
CA ILE A 36 -1.66 22.63 11.79
C ILE A 36 -0.22 22.32 12.20
N PRO A 37 0.26 22.81 13.36
CA PRO A 37 1.53 22.39 13.94
C PRO A 37 1.66 20.87 14.08
N ALA A 38 2.87 20.36 13.87
CA ALA A 38 3.11 18.91 13.83
C ALA A 38 2.72 18.19 15.12
N CYS A 39 2.89 18.83 16.28
CA CYS A 39 2.53 18.26 17.58
C CYS A 39 1.03 17.90 17.67
N TYR A 40 0.13 18.75 17.17
CA TYR A 40 -1.31 18.50 17.27
C TYR A 40 -1.78 17.40 16.31
N ILE A 41 -1.09 17.24 15.17
CA ILE A 41 -1.28 16.09 14.29
C ILE A 41 -0.82 14.82 15.02
N ARG A 42 0.38 14.80 15.62
CA ARG A 42 0.89 13.67 16.41
C ARG A 42 0.00 13.34 17.62
N MET A 43 -0.59 14.35 18.25
CA MET A 43 -1.60 14.19 19.29
C MET A 43 -2.84 13.48 18.73
N CYS A 44 -3.40 13.95 17.63
CA CYS A 44 -4.58 13.33 17.01
C CYS A 44 -4.29 11.87 16.59
N ILE A 45 -3.10 11.60 16.03
CA ILE A 45 -2.66 10.24 15.69
C ILE A 45 -2.63 9.37 16.95
N THR A 46 -1.97 9.85 18.01
CA THR A 46 -1.86 9.14 19.28
C THR A 46 -3.24 8.85 19.86
N LEU A 47 -4.08 9.88 20.01
CA LEU A 47 -5.43 9.76 20.54
C LEU A 47 -6.27 8.78 19.73
N LEU A 48 -6.19 8.83 18.39
CA LEU A 48 -6.89 7.94 17.49
C LEU A 48 -6.54 6.47 17.76
N VAL A 49 -5.30 6.11 18.04
CA VAL A 49 -4.95 4.71 18.33
C VAL A 49 -4.99 4.34 19.82
N HIS A 50 -4.99 5.32 20.72
CA HIS A 50 -4.78 5.08 22.14
C HIS A 50 -5.95 4.31 22.79
N PRO A 51 -5.68 3.21 23.52
CA PRO A 51 -6.67 2.29 24.07
C PRO A 51 -7.62 2.90 25.12
N GLU A 52 -7.24 3.99 25.77
CA GLU A 52 -8.08 4.72 26.74
C GLU A 52 -9.34 5.32 26.12
N TYR A 53 -9.33 5.62 24.81
CA TYR A 53 -10.45 6.26 24.11
C TYR A 53 -11.19 5.23 23.24
N PRO A 54 -12.43 4.83 23.59
CA PRO A 54 -13.21 3.87 22.81
C PRO A 54 -13.52 4.38 21.40
N THR A 55 -13.66 3.49 20.42
CA THR A 55 -13.89 3.83 19.01
C THR A 55 -15.14 4.69 18.77
N SER A 56 -16.19 4.53 19.59
CA SER A 56 -17.43 5.30 19.53
C SER A 56 -17.41 6.59 20.37
N SER A 57 -16.23 7.14 20.64
CA SER A 57 -16.08 8.39 21.40
C SER A 57 -15.94 9.58 20.45
N ASN A 58 -16.47 10.73 20.85
CA ASN A 58 -16.31 11.98 20.10
C ASN A 58 -14.83 12.31 19.82
N ILE A 59 -13.93 11.94 20.73
CA ILE A 59 -12.47 12.13 20.56
C ILE A 59 -11.96 11.40 19.31
N GLN A 60 -12.36 10.14 19.10
CA GLN A 60 -11.94 9.35 17.95
C GLN A 60 -12.50 9.91 16.63
N GLU A 61 -13.78 10.29 16.64
CA GLU A 61 -14.45 10.89 15.48
C GLU A 61 -13.79 12.22 15.10
N SER A 62 -13.55 13.10 16.07
CA SER A 62 -12.85 14.37 15.89
C SER A 62 -11.42 14.19 15.40
N CYS A 63 -10.62 13.31 16.02
CA CYS A 63 -9.26 13.06 15.57
C CYS A 63 -9.23 12.52 14.13
N ASN A 64 -10.10 11.58 13.79
CA ASN A 64 -10.21 11.04 12.43
C ASN A 64 -10.61 12.15 11.43
N TRP A 65 -11.60 12.98 11.77
CA TRP A 65 -12.02 14.10 10.94
C TRP A 65 -10.89 15.11 10.74
N ILE A 66 -10.21 15.54 11.81
CA ILE A 66 -9.09 16.48 11.77
C ILE A 66 -8.00 15.96 10.83
N LEU A 67 -7.59 14.70 11.01
CA LEU A 67 -6.55 14.09 10.20
C LEU A 67 -6.96 13.99 8.73
N GLN A 68 -8.21 13.60 8.44
CA GLN A 68 -8.73 13.56 7.08
C GLN A 68 -8.75 14.95 6.43
N GLN A 69 -9.16 15.99 7.15
CA GLN A 69 -9.17 17.36 6.64
C GLN A 69 -7.76 17.90 6.35
N VAL A 70 -6.76 17.50 7.15
CA VAL A 70 -5.35 17.81 6.86
C VAL A 70 -4.92 17.18 5.53
N VAL A 71 -5.29 15.93 5.28
CA VAL A 71 -4.94 15.22 4.03
C VAL A 71 -5.70 15.76 2.82
N GLU A 72 -6.99 16.04 2.97
CA GLU A 72 -7.84 16.58 1.91
C GLU A 72 -7.41 17.99 1.49
N ASN A 73 -6.96 18.79 2.46
CA ASN A 73 -6.41 20.11 2.20
C ASN A 73 -4.88 20.06 2.16
N ARG A 74 -4.32 19.62 1.03
CA ARG A 74 -2.87 19.41 0.84
C ARG A 74 -1.98 20.56 1.33
N SER A 75 -2.44 21.82 1.24
CA SER A 75 -1.70 23.00 1.73
C SER A 75 -1.47 23.03 3.26
N LYS A 76 -2.19 22.20 4.02
CA LYS A 76 -2.10 22.07 5.47
C LYS A 76 -1.25 20.90 5.93
N ILE A 77 -0.74 20.07 5.01
CA ILE A 77 0.08 18.92 5.36
C ILE A 77 1.43 19.40 5.88
N ASN A 78 1.76 19.02 7.11
CA ASN A 78 3.12 19.06 7.61
C ASN A 78 3.68 17.63 7.59
N PHE A 79 4.54 17.32 6.63
CA PHE A 79 5.11 15.98 6.48
C PHE A 79 5.99 15.56 7.67
N ASP A 80 6.58 16.51 8.40
CA ASP A 80 7.40 16.20 9.57
C ASP A 80 6.57 15.64 10.73
N ALA A 81 5.27 15.98 10.77
CA ALA A 81 4.34 15.45 11.76
C ALA A 81 4.14 13.94 11.66
N TRP A 82 4.37 13.36 10.49
CA TRP A 82 4.15 11.94 10.21
C TRP A 82 5.42 11.11 10.35
N SER A 83 6.59 11.73 10.48
CA SER A 83 7.85 10.98 10.67
C SER A 83 7.99 10.48 12.12
N PHE A 84 8.34 9.20 12.30
CA PHE A 84 8.82 8.67 13.59
C PHE A 84 10.24 9.15 13.92
N GLU A 85 11.01 9.52 12.89
CA GLU A 85 12.44 9.82 13.00
C GLU A 85 12.73 11.31 13.20
N ASN A 86 11.76 12.19 12.94
CA ASN A 86 11.98 13.63 13.10
C ASN A 86 11.68 14.05 14.54
N ASP A 87 12.67 14.67 15.18
CA ASP A 87 12.44 15.50 16.35
C ASP A 87 11.56 16.70 15.97
N LEU A 88 10.55 16.99 16.79
CA LEU A 88 9.79 18.23 16.64
C LEU A 88 10.67 19.39 17.06
N SER A 89 10.61 20.50 16.32
CA SER A 89 11.27 21.73 16.74
C SER A 89 10.65 22.26 18.04
N ASP A 90 11.41 22.98 18.87
CA ASP A 90 10.89 23.62 20.11
C ASP A 90 9.63 24.46 19.86
N ASN A 91 9.49 25.03 18.66
CA ASN A 91 8.33 25.84 18.28
C ASN A 91 7.07 25.00 18.03
N ASP A 92 7.23 23.76 17.61
CA ASP A 92 6.16 22.78 17.46
C ASP A 92 5.85 22.12 18.80
N MET A 93 6.82 22.02 19.72
CA MET A 93 6.57 21.46 21.03
C MET A 93 5.62 22.36 21.84
N PRO A 94 4.62 21.77 22.50
CA PRO A 94 3.93 22.45 23.58
C PRO A 94 4.86 22.54 24.81
N LYS A 95 4.67 23.56 25.65
CA LYS A 95 5.57 23.84 26.80
C LYS A 95 5.72 22.59 27.69
N GLU A 96 6.97 22.23 27.97
CA GLU A 96 7.48 20.89 28.37
C GLU A 96 6.77 20.17 29.53
N ASN A 97 6.00 20.84 30.40
CA ASN A 97 5.55 20.26 31.67
C ASN A 97 4.09 19.82 31.72
N TYR A 98 3.28 20.08 30.70
CA TYR A 98 1.83 20.12 30.89
C TYR A 98 1.03 18.97 30.29
N LEU A 99 1.67 18.10 29.54
CA LEU A 99 0.94 17.23 28.64
C LEU A 99 1.28 15.78 28.88
N LYS A 100 0.60 15.18 29.84
CA LYS A 100 0.67 13.73 30.11
C LYS A 100 0.59 12.90 28.83
N ILE A 101 -0.21 13.33 27.86
CA ILE A 101 -0.33 12.69 26.55
C ILE A 101 0.99 12.75 25.77
N PHE A 102 1.62 13.92 25.68
CA PHE A 102 2.86 14.06 24.91
C PHE A 102 4.06 13.44 25.64
N SER A 103 4.12 13.52 26.97
CA SER A 103 5.26 13.00 27.74
C SER A 103 5.22 11.48 27.91
N ASN A 104 4.05 10.89 28.20
CA ASN A 104 3.95 9.49 28.60
C ASN A 104 3.11 8.60 27.67
N GLN A 105 2.22 9.19 26.88
CA GLN A 105 1.25 8.41 26.08
C GLN A 105 1.42 8.57 24.57
N CYS A 106 2.40 9.37 24.12
CA CYS A 106 2.60 9.67 22.71
C CYS A 106 3.07 8.41 21.98
N LEU A 107 2.45 8.10 20.84
CA LEU A 107 2.88 6.98 19.99
C LEU A 107 4.33 7.18 19.50
N PHE A 108 4.70 8.42 19.21
CA PHE A 108 5.99 8.80 18.65
C PHE A 108 7.12 8.86 19.68
N THR A 109 6.82 8.69 20.97
CA THR A 109 7.84 8.55 22.03
C THR A 109 8.02 7.11 22.47
N GLN A 110 7.24 6.17 21.92
CA GLN A 110 7.45 4.74 22.15
C GLN A 110 8.64 4.25 21.31
N ASP A 111 9.30 3.19 21.78
CA ASP A 111 10.35 2.48 21.05
C ASP A 111 9.72 1.58 19.97
N VAL A 112 9.13 2.20 18.95
CA VAL A 112 8.48 1.54 17.81
C VAL A 112 8.76 2.32 16.53
N ASP A 113 8.95 1.62 15.42
CA ASP A 113 9.09 2.23 14.09
C ASP A 113 7.81 2.08 13.25
N TYR A 114 7.84 2.63 12.02
CA TYR A 114 6.71 2.53 11.09
C TYR A 114 6.38 1.08 10.71
N TRP A 115 7.39 0.23 10.52
CA TRP A 115 7.23 -1.16 10.08
C TRP A 115 6.71 -2.05 11.20
N ASP A 116 7.04 -1.76 12.46
CA ASP A 116 6.46 -2.41 13.63
C ASP A 116 4.95 -2.22 13.67
N LEU A 117 4.45 -1.03 13.29
CA LEU A 117 3.01 -0.79 13.21
C LEU A 117 2.35 -1.63 12.10
N ILE A 118 3.00 -1.73 10.93
CA ILE A 118 2.51 -2.58 9.84
C ILE A 118 2.50 -4.06 10.26
N ALA A 119 3.55 -4.50 10.94
CA ALA A 119 3.65 -5.86 11.47
C ALA A 119 2.56 -6.12 12.52
N TYR A 120 2.34 -5.18 13.44
CA TYR A 120 1.30 -5.26 14.45
C TYR A 120 -0.08 -5.42 13.82
N MET A 121 -0.47 -4.59 12.86
CA MET A 121 -1.77 -4.75 12.17
C MET A 121 -1.87 -6.05 11.38
N SER A 122 -0.77 -6.49 10.78
CA SER A 122 -0.74 -7.76 10.03
C SER A 122 -0.93 -8.97 10.95
N SER A 123 -0.64 -8.82 12.25
CA SER A 123 -0.98 -9.80 13.29
C SER A 123 -2.48 -9.89 13.59
N ARG A 124 -3.29 -8.96 13.05
CA ARG A 124 -4.74 -8.83 13.22
C ARG A 124 -5.15 -8.65 14.68
N PRO A 125 -4.75 -7.53 15.29
CA PRO A 125 -5.03 -7.29 16.69
C PRO A 125 -6.53 -7.04 16.92
N PRO A 126 -7.01 -7.15 18.17
CA PRO A 126 -8.42 -6.94 18.51
C PRO A 126 -8.97 -5.55 18.13
N ASP A 127 -8.09 -4.56 18.07
CA ASP A 127 -8.34 -3.16 17.72
C ASP A 127 -7.97 -2.83 16.25
N LEU A 128 -7.87 -3.84 15.37
CA LEU A 128 -7.46 -3.69 13.96
C LEU A 128 -8.16 -2.52 13.24
N GLU A 129 -9.47 -2.36 13.43
CA GLU A 129 -10.26 -1.34 12.73
C GLU A 129 -9.77 0.08 13.00
N ARG A 130 -9.33 0.34 14.23
CA ARG A 130 -8.77 1.62 14.64
C ARG A 130 -7.46 1.91 13.94
N TRP A 131 -6.55 0.93 13.95
CA TRP A 131 -5.26 1.03 13.28
C TRP A 131 -5.40 1.13 11.77
N MET A 132 -6.35 0.40 11.18
CA MET A 132 -6.66 0.51 9.76
C MET A 132 -7.17 1.91 9.39
N SER A 133 -7.99 2.54 10.23
CA SER A 133 -8.41 3.94 10.00
C SER A 133 -7.21 4.88 9.95
N LEU A 134 -6.28 4.74 10.90
CA LEU A 134 -5.04 5.54 10.89
C LEU A 134 -4.21 5.26 9.64
N MET A 135 -4.05 3.99 9.25
CA MET A 135 -3.25 3.64 8.06
C MET A 135 -3.86 4.07 6.76
N ASP A 136 -5.18 4.05 6.63
CA ASP A 136 -5.85 4.55 5.43
C ASP A 136 -5.52 6.04 5.22
N ILE A 137 -5.38 6.81 6.31
CA ILE A 137 -4.91 8.20 6.28
C ILE A 137 -3.40 8.27 6.01
N TRP A 138 -2.60 7.48 6.72
CA TRP A 138 -1.13 7.47 6.58
C TRP A 138 -0.69 7.10 5.16
N LEU A 139 -1.37 6.14 4.53
CA LEU A 139 -1.18 5.77 3.13
C LEU A 139 -1.44 6.94 2.18
N ARG A 140 -2.51 7.72 2.41
CA ARG A 140 -2.80 8.90 1.58
C ARG A 140 -1.71 9.95 1.72
N ILE A 141 -1.18 10.16 2.93
CA ILE A 141 -0.04 11.04 3.15
C ILE A 141 1.18 10.56 2.35
N LEU A 142 1.47 9.26 2.38
CA LEU A 142 2.58 8.70 1.61
C LEU A 142 2.36 8.78 0.09
N GLU A 143 1.12 8.61 -0.38
CA GLU A 143 0.75 8.80 -1.79
C GLU A 143 0.98 10.27 -2.22
N ILE A 144 0.55 11.24 -1.40
CA ILE A 144 0.78 12.66 -1.66
C ILE A 144 2.27 13.00 -1.60
N ASP A 145 3.01 12.50 -0.61
CA ASP A 145 4.46 12.69 -0.49
C ASP A 145 5.22 12.10 -1.69
N ALA A 146 4.75 10.97 -2.22
CA ALA A 146 5.30 10.38 -3.44
C ALA A 146 5.08 11.26 -4.68
N GLU A 147 3.92 11.93 -4.78
CA GLU A 147 3.60 12.87 -5.84
C GLU A 147 4.37 14.19 -5.73
N GLU A 148 4.50 14.74 -4.52
CA GLU A 148 4.97 16.11 -4.30
C GLU A 148 6.46 16.19 -3.91
N ASN A 149 6.97 15.25 -3.12
CA ASN A 149 8.33 15.27 -2.56
C ASN A 149 9.20 14.09 -3.01
N GLY A 150 8.76 13.31 -4.00
CA GLY A 150 9.53 12.18 -4.52
C GLY A 150 9.77 11.07 -3.49
N SER A 151 8.75 10.80 -2.65
CA SER A 151 8.71 9.73 -1.65
C SER A 151 9.71 9.92 -0.50
N ALA A 152 9.96 11.16 -0.08
CA ALA A 152 10.88 11.48 1.00
C ALA A 152 10.50 10.79 2.33
N LEU A 153 9.23 10.77 2.70
CA LEU A 153 8.75 10.15 3.94
C LEU A 153 8.89 8.62 3.89
N MET A 154 8.54 8.03 2.74
CA MET A 154 8.73 6.59 2.57
C MET A 154 10.21 6.22 2.65
N LYS A 155 11.11 7.06 2.08
CA LYS A 155 12.57 6.81 2.09
C LYS A 155 13.14 6.82 3.49
N LYS A 156 12.63 7.70 4.35
CA LYS A 156 12.96 7.71 5.79
C LYS A 156 12.65 6.34 6.41
N TYR A 157 11.38 5.90 6.32
CA TYR A 157 10.97 4.62 6.89
C TYR A 157 11.67 3.40 6.30
N MET A 158 12.04 3.44 5.01
CA MET A 158 12.72 2.32 4.37
C MET A 158 14.19 2.23 4.73
N GLY A 159 14.81 3.35 5.12
CA GLY A 159 16.26 3.49 5.26
C GLY A 159 17.03 3.31 3.95
N GLU A 160 18.35 3.12 4.09
CA GLU A 160 19.29 3.01 2.96
C GLU A 160 19.75 1.57 2.70
N ASP A 161 19.47 0.64 3.62
CA ASP A 161 20.03 -0.71 3.58
C ASP A 161 19.16 -1.71 2.82
N LEU A 162 19.79 -2.57 2.01
CA LEU A 162 19.11 -3.66 1.31
C LEU A 162 18.44 -4.68 2.26
N CYS A 163 18.92 -4.79 3.50
CA CYS A 163 18.31 -5.63 4.53
C CYS A 163 16.93 -5.10 4.93
N GLU A 164 16.79 -3.79 5.11
CA GLU A 164 15.53 -3.12 5.44
C GLU A 164 14.51 -3.31 4.32
N LEU A 165 14.97 -3.23 3.06
CA LEU A 165 14.15 -3.55 1.89
C LEU A 165 13.58 -4.97 1.96
N GLN A 166 14.39 -5.95 2.36
CA GLN A 166 13.94 -7.33 2.47
C GLN A 166 12.90 -7.49 3.58
N ASP A 167 13.07 -6.81 4.71
CA ASP A 167 12.17 -6.89 5.85
C ASP A 167 10.85 -6.17 5.58
N ALA A 168 10.87 -4.99 4.98
CA ALA A 168 9.68 -4.27 4.53
C ALA A 168 8.84 -5.12 3.56
N ILE A 169 9.47 -5.78 2.58
CA ILE A 169 8.78 -6.71 1.67
C ILE A 169 8.16 -7.86 2.47
N ARG A 170 8.91 -8.47 3.40
CA ARG A 170 8.42 -9.57 4.24
C ARG A 170 7.18 -9.14 5.04
N ILE A 171 7.22 -7.95 5.64
CA ILE A 171 6.13 -7.38 6.44
C ILE A 171 4.92 -7.11 5.55
N CYS A 172 5.10 -6.47 4.39
CA CYS A 172 4.01 -6.24 3.42
C CYS A 172 3.36 -7.55 2.94
N PHE A 173 4.14 -8.63 2.78
CA PHE A 173 3.61 -9.93 2.40
C PHE A 173 2.78 -10.59 3.51
N SER A 174 3.04 -10.25 4.77
CA SER A 174 2.29 -10.82 5.90
C SER A 174 0.81 -10.43 5.84
N CYS A 175 0.49 -9.25 5.29
CA CYS A 175 -0.87 -8.78 4.97
C CYS A 175 -1.70 -9.72 4.08
N PHE A 176 -1.05 -10.58 3.28
CA PHE A 176 -1.72 -11.52 2.36
C PHE A 176 -1.84 -12.94 2.95
N THR A 177 -1.23 -13.17 4.11
CA THR A 177 -1.16 -14.48 4.76
C THR A 177 -2.00 -14.51 6.03
N LEU A 178 -2.19 -15.72 6.58
CA LEU A 178 -2.75 -15.85 7.91
C LEU A 178 -1.72 -15.34 8.93
N PRO A 179 -2.16 -14.71 10.03
CA PRO A 179 -1.26 -14.25 11.07
C PRO A 179 -0.46 -15.44 11.63
N GLN A 180 0.86 -15.29 11.73
CA GLN A 180 1.74 -16.33 12.26
C GLN A 180 2.08 -16.13 13.74
N GLN A 181 1.96 -14.89 14.24
CA GLN A 181 2.34 -14.50 15.59
C GLN A 181 1.43 -13.36 16.04
N THR A 182 1.01 -13.40 17.31
CA THR A 182 0.38 -12.26 17.99
C THR A 182 1.45 -11.27 18.43
N MET A 183 1.28 -9.99 18.10
CA MET A 183 2.17 -8.93 18.56
C MET A 183 1.53 -8.16 19.72
N GLU A 184 2.36 -7.69 20.65
CA GLU A 184 1.89 -6.79 21.71
C GLU A 184 1.58 -5.41 21.14
N SER A 185 0.65 -4.70 21.79
CA SER A 185 0.33 -3.33 21.42
C SER A 185 1.54 -2.42 21.64
N PRO A 186 1.77 -1.42 20.77
CA PRO A 186 2.75 -0.35 21.02
C PRO A 186 2.57 0.37 22.36
N PHE A 187 1.38 0.31 22.97
CA PHE A 187 1.08 0.91 24.28
C PHE A 187 1.12 -0.09 25.46
N ALA A 188 1.65 -1.31 25.26
CA ALA A 188 1.62 -2.34 26.30
C ALA A 188 2.44 -1.97 27.55
N THR A 189 3.53 -1.20 27.39
CA THR A 189 4.44 -0.80 28.49
C THR A 189 3.94 0.40 29.28
N SER A 190 3.17 1.30 28.66
CA SER A 190 2.69 2.54 29.27
C SER A 190 1.35 2.39 30.02
N MET A 191 0.59 1.32 29.75
CA MET A 191 -0.69 1.09 30.40
C MET A 191 -0.55 0.38 31.75
N SER A 192 -1.03 1.02 32.82
CA SER A 192 -1.42 0.29 34.04
C SER A 192 -2.42 -0.79 33.65
N LYS A 193 -2.11 -2.06 33.91
CA LYS A 193 -2.86 -3.28 33.54
C LYS A 193 -4.40 -3.12 33.69
N ALA A 194 -5.05 -2.48 32.72
CA ALA A 194 -6.49 -2.52 32.59
C ALA A 194 -6.82 -3.92 32.07
N PRO A 195 -7.81 -4.61 32.66
CA PRO A 195 -8.11 -5.97 32.26
C PRO A 195 -8.54 -6.00 30.80
N ALA A 196 -7.83 -6.77 29.98
CA ALA A 196 -8.22 -7.13 28.62
C ALA A 196 -9.59 -7.81 28.66
N LYS A 197 -10.66 -7.03 28.67
CA LYS A 197 -12.01 -7.52 28.52
C LYS A 197 -12.33 -7.58 27.04
N THR A 198 -13.01 -8.67 26.71
CA THR A 198 -13.50 -9.10 25.40
C THR A 198 -12.44 -9.59 24.43
N GLU A 199 -12.30 -10.92 24.40
CA GLU A 199 -12.07 -11.70 23.18
C GLU A 199 -13.03 -11.23 22.10
N SER A 200 -12.71 -10.15 21.39
CA SER A 200 -13.33 -9.93 20.10
C SER A 200 -12.80 -11.05 19.20
N ARG A 201 -13.67 -11.97 18.79
CA ARG A 201 -13.43 -12.84 17.63
C ARG A 201 -13.34 -12.03 16.31
N GLY A 202 -13.09 -10.72 16.38
CA GLY A 202 -12.78 -9.86 15.23
C GLY A 202 -11.28 -10.00 14.98
N SER A 203 -10.78 -10.32 13.81
CA SER A 203 -11.14 -9.74 12.52
C SER A 203 -10.71 -10.68 11.38
N ASN A 204 -10.97 -11.98 11.53
CA ASN A 204 -10.88 -12.92 10.41
C ASN A 204 -12.04 -12.76 9.39
N SER A 205 -12.75 -11.63 9.41
CA SER A 205 -13.71 -11.30 8.38
C SER A 205 -13.00 -11.23 7.02
N PHE A 206 -13.69 -11.66 5.98
CA PHE A 206 -13.16 -11.55 4.61
C PHE A 206 -12.83 -10.10 4.27
N GLU A 207 -13.60 -9.15 4.79
CA GLU A 207 -13.40 -7.71 4.64
C GLU A 207 -12.09 -7.23 5.28
N GLY A 208 -11.82 -7.58 6.54
CA GLY A 208 -10.56 -7.24 7.21
C GLY A 208 -9.34 -7.82 6.49
N THR A 209 -9.45 -9.07 6.02
CA THR A 209 -8.41 -9.70 5.20
C THR A 209 -8.19 -8.96 3.87
N SER A 210 -9.27 -8.51 3.21
CA SER A 210 -9.17 -7.76 1.96
C SER A 210 -8.57 -6.38 2.14
N ARG A 211 -8.91 -5.68 3.24
CA ARG A 211 -8.35 -4.35 3.56
C ARG A 211 -6.86 -4.42 3.88
N LEU A 212 -6.44 -5.41 4.67
CA LEU A 212 -5.01 -5.66 4.91
C LEU A 212 -4.27 -5.99 3.61
N ALA A 213 -4.82 -6.86 2.76
CA ALA A 213 -4.21 -7.16 1.48
C ALA A 213 -4.08 -5.91 0.57
N ASN A 214 -5.07 -5.01 0.61
CA ASN A 214 -5.01 -3.72 -0.08
C ASN A 214 -3.91 -2.82 0.49
N LEU A 215 -3.82 -2.69 1.82
CA LEU A 215 -2.74 -1.97 2.51
C LEU A 215 -1.37 -2.48 2.07
N GLY A 216 -1.13 -3.79 2.18
CA GLY A 216 0.14 -4.41 1.77
C GLY A 216 0.48 -4.17 0.30
N ALA A 217 -0.52 -4.21 -0.59
CA ALA A 217 -0.33 -3.94 -2.01
C ALA A 217 0.03 -2.47 -2.29
N LYS A 218 -0.64 -1.53 -1.60
CA LYS A 218 -0.35 -0.10 -1.72
C LYS A 218 1.03 0.25 -1.19
N LEU A 219 1.43 -0.31 -0.05
CA LEU A 219 2.78 -0.14 0.49
C LEU A 219 3.84 -0.63 -0.50
N LEU A 220 3.66 -1.81 -1.09
CA LEU A 220 4.56 -2.31 -2.14
C LEU A 220 4.64 -1.37 -3.34
N CYS A 221 3.53 -0.73 -3.72
CA CYS A 221 3.51 0.25 -4.81
C CYS A 221 4.25 1.55 -4.44
N LEU A 222 4.18 1.98 -3.17
CA LEU A 222 4.93 3.13 -2.66
C LEU A 222 6.43 2.83 -2.57
N ILE A 223 6.82 1.65 -2.09
CA ILE A 223 8.23 1.19 -2.14
C ILE A 223 8.70 1.21 -3.60
N TRP A 224 7.93 0.63 -4.53
CA TRP A 224 8.28 0.64 -5.95
C TRP A 224 8.42 2.06 -6.54
N ALA A 225 7.57 3.00 -6.11
CA ALA A 225 7.60 4.38 -6.59
C ALA A 225 8.82 5.16 -6.09
N MET A 226 9.30 4.86 -4.89
CA MET A 226 10.53 5.41 -4.32
C MET A 226 11.77 5.01 -5.11
N LEU A 227 11.84 3.74 -5.54
CA LEU A 227 13.06 3.17 -6.08
C LEU A 227 13.52 3.94 -7.32
N PRO A 228 14.84 4.12 -7.51
CA PRO A 228 15.36 4.88 -8.62
C PRO A 228 14.87 4.26 -9.93
N LYS A 229 14.17 5.06 -10.74
CA LYS A 229 13.80 4.69 -12.10
C LYS A 229 15.09 4.58 -12.90
N GLY A 230 15.65 3.37 -12.99
CA GLY A 230 16.89 3.14 -13.71
C GLY A 230 16.82 3.76 -15.11
N ARG A 231 17.81 4.60 -15.45
CA ARG A 231 18.16 4.82 -16.86
C ARG A 231 18.87 3.55 -17.34
N PHE A 232 18.65 3.17 -18.59
CA PHE A 232 19.23 2.00 -19.29
C PHE A 232 20.61 1.54 -18.77
N PHE A 233 20.67 0.68 -17.74
CA PHE A 233 21.90 0.11 -17.21
C PHE A 233 21.65 -1.30 -16.64
N VAL A 234 22.74 -2.07 -16.59
CA VAL A 234 22.85 -3.48 -16.19
C VAL A 234 21.89 -3.83 -15.04
N VAL A 235 20.82 -4.54 -15.37
CA VAL A 235 19.63 -4.66 -14.52
C VAL A 235 19.88 -5.39 -13.20
N HIS A 236 20.86 -6.29 -13.15
CA HIS A 236 21.13 -7.12 -11.97
C HIS A 236 21.67 -6.36 -10.74
N LEU A 237 22.01 -5.08 -10.87
CA LEU A 237 22.63 -4.28 -9.81
C LEU A 237 21.72 -3.16 -9.27
N THR A 238 20.44 -3.16 -9.63
CA THR A 238 19.52 -2.10 -9.18
C THR A 238 18.66 -2.57 -8.02
N ASP A 239 18.37 -1.65 -7.08
CA ASP A 239 17.44 -1.91 -5.98
C ASP A 239 16.05 -2.32 -6.49
N ALA A 240 15.64 -1.77 -7.64
CA ALA A 240 14.42 -2.18 -8.35
C ALA A 240 14.43 -3.66 -8.76
N PHE A 241 15.56 -4.18 -9.27
CA PHE A 241 15.69 -5.60 -9.58
C PHE A 241 15.73 -6.45 -8.31
N HIS A 242 16.46 -6.04 -7.27
CA HIS A 242 16.49 -6.74 -5.99
C HIS A 242 15.08 -6.82 -5.38
N PHE A 243 14.35 -5.70 -5.39
CA PHE A 243 12.96 -5.62 -4.98
C PHE A 243 12.08 -6.60 -5.76
N LEU A 244 12.09 -6.58 -7.09
CA LEU A 244 11.27 -7.47 -7.91
C LEU A 244 11.66 -8.94 -7.76
N SER A 245 12.94 -9.24 -7.58
CA SER A 245 13.44 -10.59 -7.31
C SER A 245 12.90 -11.14 -5.99
N LYS A 246 12.95 -10.33 -4.93
CA LYS A 246 12.43 -10.69 -3.60
C LYS A 246 10.91 -10.76 -3.58
N LEU A 247 10.24 -9.85 -4.27
CA LEU A 247 8.79 -9.85 -4.48
C LEU A 247 8.35 -11.15 -5.16
N ASP A 248 9.03 -11.56 -6.23
CA ASP A 248 8.78 -12.83 -6.90
C ASP A 248 9.03 -14.06 -6.00
N GLU A 249 10.14 -14.06 -5.25
CA GLU A 249 10.45 -15.15 -4.33
C GLU A 249 9.31 -15.36 -3.30
N ARG A 250 8.83 -14.27 -2.70
CA ARG A 250 7.72 -14.31 -1.73
C ARG A 250 6.39 -14.63 -2.39
N PHE A 251 6.10 -14.02 -3.54
CA PHE A 251 4.90 -14.27 -4.34
C PHE A 251 4.78 -15.75 -4.74
N SER A 252 5.90 -16.38 -5.09
CA SER A 252 5.92 -17.80 -5.48
C SER A 252 5.50 -18.77 -4.36
N LYS A 253 5.61 -18.34 -3.09
CA LYS A 253 5.23 -19.12 -1.90
C LYS A 253 3.74 -19.01 -1.55
N LEU A 254 3.03 -18.05 -2.12
CA LEU A 254 1.59 -17.89 -1.92
C LEU A 254 0.80 -19.00 -2.61
N ASN A 255 -0.35 -19.39 -2.06
CA ASN A 255 -1.27 -20.29 -2.76
C ASN A 255 -2.01 -19.55 -3.90
N ALA A 256 -2.70 -20.30 -4.78
CA ALA A 256 -3.38 -19.72 -5.94
C ALA A 256 -4.39 -18.60 -5.59
N LYS A 257 -5.17 -18.77 -4.51
CA LYS A 257 -6.16 -17.77 -4.07
C LYS A 257 -5.48 -16.49 -3.59
N GLN A 258 -4.37 -16.63 -2.86
CA GLN A 258 -3.57 -15.50 -2.38
C GLN A 258 -2.83 -14.79 -3.51
N GLN A 259 -2.35 -15.52 -4.52
CA GLN A 259 -1.75 -14.94 -5.72
C GLN A 259 -2.76 -14.09 -6.50
N ASP A 260 -3.98 -14.62 -6.69
CA ASP A 260 -5.07 -13.89 -7.34
C ASP A 260 -5.44 -12.63 -6.53
N LEU A 261 -5.52 -12.74 -5.20
CA LEU A 261 -5.78 -11.61 -4.30
C LEU A 261 -4.66 -10.56 -4.37
N PHE A 262 -3.40 -10.98 -4.42
CA PHE A 262 -2.24 -10.11 -4.53
C PHE A 262 -2.28 -9.29 -5.83
N PHE A 263 -2.43 -9.95 -6.99
CA PHE A 263 -2.55 -9.23 -8.27
C PHE A 263 -3.80 -8.37 -8.34
N GLY A 264 -4.90 -8.80 -7.73
CA GLY A 264 -6.13 -8.02 -7.62
C GLY A 264 -5.91 -6.70 -6.87
N ASN A 265 -5.28 -6.75 -5.71
CA ASN A 265 -5.02 -5.57 -4.87
C ASN A 265 -3.93 -4.64 -5.43
N LEU A 266 -2.98 -5.15 -6.22
CA LEU A 266 -2.06 -4.26 -6.96
C LEU A 266 -2.79 -3.37 -7.99
N GLY A 267 -4.05 -3.65 -8.33
CA GLY A 267 -4.84 -2.81 -9.23
C GLY A 267 -4.21 -2.69 -10.62
N ALA A 268 -4.22 -1.49 -11.20
CA ALA A 268 -3.55 -1.18 -12.47
C ALA A 268 -2.21 -0.44 -12.27
N SER A 269 -1.50 -0.73 -11.18
CA SER A 269 -0.24 -0.07 -10.83
C SER A 269 0.92 -0.48 -11.74
N ASN A 270 1.92 0.40 -11.88
CA ASN A 270 3.17 0.08 -12.60
C ASN A 270 3.86 -1.15 -12.01
N LEU A 271 3.81 -1.34 -10.70
CA LEU A 271 4.39 -2.50 -10.04
C LEU A 271 3.78 -3.81 -10.55
N ARG A 272 2.47 -3.88 -10.74
CA ARG A 272 1.82 -5.08 -11.31
C ARG A 272 2.40 -5.44 -12.67
N TYR A 273 2.61 -4.44 -13.53
CA TYR A 273 3.18 -4.63 -14.85
C TYR A 273 4.63 -5.10 -14.77
N CYS A 274 5.46 -4.42 -13.98
CA CYS A 274 6.88 -4.75 -13.83
C CYS A 274 7.09 -6.13 -13.19
N LEU A 275 6.28 -6.51 -12.20
CA LEU A 275 6.32 -7.85 -11.61
C LEU A 275 5.86 -8.92 -12.62
N SER A 276 4.77 -8.65 -13.35
CA SER A 276 4.30 -9.58 -14.38
C SER A 276 5.39 -9.79 -15.43
N GLN A 277 6.02 -8.72 -15.92
CA GLN A 277 7.18 -8.80 -16.82
C GLN A 277 8.29 -9.65 -16.22
N TYR A 278 8.69 -9.35 -14.99
CA TYR A 278 9.78 -10.02 -14.30
C TYR A 278 9.53 -11.53 -14.24
N ILE A 279 8.32 -11.94 -13.84
CA ILE A 279 7.92 -13.35 -13.75
C ILE A 279 7.95 -14.02 -15.13
N LEU A 280 7.43 -13.33 -16.16
CA LEU A 280 7.38 -13.84 -17.53
C LEU A 280 8.79 -14.07 -18.08
N MET A 281 9.63 -13.04 -18.03
CA MET A 281 11.00 -13.07 -18.52
C MET A 281 11.88 -14.08 -17.77
N LYS A 282 11.78 -14.12 -16.44
CA LYS A 282 12.46 -15.12 -15.61
C LYS A 282 11.98 -16.53 -15.93
N GLY A 283 10.70 -16.71 -16.26
CA GLY A 283 10.11 -17.99 -16.63
C GLY A 283 10.71 -18.62 -17.90
N ILE A 284 11.17 -17.77 -18.83
CA ILE A 284 11.75 -18.18 -20.13
C ILE A 284 13.28 -17.99 -20.21
N GLY A 285 13.91 -17.51 -19.14
CA GLY A 285 15.37 -17.35 -19.06
C GLY A 285 15.94 -16.15 -19.81
N ILE A 286 15.12 -15.14 -20.13
CA ILE A 286 15.59 -13.90 -20.77
C ILE A 286 16.09 -12.92 -19.71
N GLY A 287 17.28 -12.34 -19.92
CA GLY A 287 17.82 -11.26 -19.10
C GLY A 287 16.88 -10.05 -19.08
N ILE A 288 16.60 -9.52 -17.89
CA ILE A 288 15.52 -8.54 -17.70
C ILE A 288 16.02 -7.15 -18.06
N ASN A 289 15.32 -6.41 -18.93
CA ASN A 289 15.41 -4.95 -19.00
C ASN A 289 14.10 -4.38 -18.44
N ILE A 290 14.09 -4.06 -17.14
CA ILE A 290 12.90 -3.55 -16.46
C ILE A 290 12.78 -2.08 -16.79
N ARG A 291 11.89 -1.74 -17.72
CA ARG A 291 11.50 -0.35 -17.95
C ARG A 291 10.37 0.01 -16.99
N HIS A 292 10.50 1.15 -16.32
CA HIS A 292 9.51 1.65 -15.36
C HIS A 292 8.26 2.26 -16.03
N THR A 293 8.13 2.14 -17.36
CA THR A 293 7.07 2.78 -18.16
C THR A 293 6.19 1.75 -18.87
N ARG A 294 4.87 1.96 -18.78
CA ARG A 294 3.79 1.06 -19.18
C ARG A 294 3.59 0.91 -20.71
N CYS A 295 3.86 1.95 -21.51
CA CYS A 295 3.53 1.97 -22.96
C CYS A 295 4.52 1.25 -23.88
N GLU A 296 5.83 1.36 -23.66
CA GLU A 296 6.84 0.63 -24.47
C GLU A 296 6.79 -0.89 -24.20
N PHE A 297 6.28 -1.26 -23.03
CA PHE A 297 6.24 -2.60 -22.50
C PHE A 297 5.29 -3.53 -23.28
N THR A 298 4.08 -3.07 -23.62
CA THR A 298 3.11 -3.86 -24.39
C THR A 298 3.64 -4.29 -25.76
N LYS A 299 4.41 -3.41 -26.42
CA LYS A 299 5.02 -3.72 -27.72
C LYS A 299 6.13 -4.77 -27.62
N GLN A 300 7.03 -4.64 -26.64
CA GLN A 300 8.13 -5.60 -26.47
C GLN A 300 7.62 -6.96 -26.02
N LEU A 301 6.70 -7.00 -25.07
CA LEU A 301 6.22 -8.26 -24.52
C LEU A 301 5.42 -9.06 -25.56
N THR A 302 4.61 -8.38 -26.39
CA THR A 302 3.90 -8.99 -27.53
C THR A 302 4.83 -9.56 -28.61
N GLN A 303 6.02 -8.97 -28.79
CA GLN A 303 7.05 -9.51 -29.67
C GLN A 303 7.78 -10.72 -29.07
N LEU A 304 7.98 -10.76 -27.75
CA LEU A 304 8.70 -11.83 -27.04
C LEU A 304 7.85 -13.09 -26.77
N LEU A 305 6.54 -12.98 -26.98
CA LEU A 305 5.50 -13.74 -26.29
C LEU A 305 5.43 -15.26 -26.47
N PRO A 306 5.74 -15.87 -27.63
CA PRO A 306 5.49 -17.31 -27.81
C PRO A 306 6.72 -18.22 -27.73
N THR A 307 7.90 -17.75 -27.32
CA THR A 307 9.12 -18.53 -27.56
C THR A 307 9.39 -19.67 -26.59
N SER A 308 8.78 -19.72 -25.39
CA SER A 308 8.86 -20.92 -24.53
C SER A 308 7.88 -20.92 -23.36
N LEU A 309 7.43 -22.13 -22.97
CA LEU A 309 6.82 -22.37 -21.67
C LEU A 309 7.90 -22.63 -20.62
N PRO A 310 7.75 -22.14 -19.38
CA PRO A 310 8.61 -22.58 -18.28
C PRO A 310 8.60 -24.11 -18.16
N LYS A 311 9.74 -24.75 -17.90
CA LYS A 311 9.80 -26.21 -17.73
C LYS A 311 9.08 -26.70 -16.46
N ASN A 312 9.06 -25.87 -15.41
CA ASN A 312 8.46 -26.21 -14.12
C ASN A 312 6.95 -25.95 -14.12
N LYS A 313 6.15 -26.98 -13.79
CA LYS A 313 4.67 -26.89 -13.74
C LYS A 313 4.14 -25.80 -12.79
N ILE A 314 4.77 -25.58 -11.63
CA ILE A 314 4.41 -24.48 -10.70
C ILE A 314 4.63 -23.14 -11.40
N ARG A 315 5.77 -23.02 -12.11
CA ARG A 315 6.12 -21.79 -12.79
C ARG A 315 5.27 -21.53 -14.03
N GLN A 316 4.80 -22.56 -14.73
CA GLN A 316 3.80 -22.44 -15.79
C GLN A 316 2.50 -21.81 -15.29
N LYS A 317 2.02 -22.19 -14.09
CA LYS A 317 0.83 -21.58 -13.47
C LYS A 317 1.05 -20.11 -13.13
N LEU A 318 2.21 -19.78 -12.56
CA LEU A 318 2.59 -18.40 -12.24
C LEU A 318 2.71 -17.54 -13.51
N HIS A 319 3.34 -18.09 -14.54
CA HIS A 319 3.48 -17.47 -15.85
C HIS A 319 2.10 -17.18 -16.48
N LEU A 320 1.15 -18.12 -16.38
CA LEU A 320 -0.22 -17.93 -16.87
C LEU A 320 -0.96 -16.81 -16.09
N ARG A 321 -0.82 -16.79 -14.76
CA ARG A 321 -1.41 -15.72 -13.95
C ARG A 321 -0.80 -14.36 -14.24
N ALA A 322 0.52 -14.29 -14.41
CA ALA A 322 1.21 -13.06 -14.83
C ALA A 322 0.73 -12.60 -16.20
N TRP A 323 0.48 -13.52 -17.13
CA TRP A 323 -0.15 -13.21 -18.41
C TRP A 323 -1.55 -12.64 -18.28
N VAL A 324 -2.46 -13.34 -17.59
CA VAL A 324 -3.83 -12.87 -17.35
C VAL A 324 -3.82 -11.50 -16.67
N SER A 325 -2.94 -11.34 -15.68
CA SER A 325 -2.73 -10.09 -14.96
C SER A 325 -2.32 -8.96 -15.91
N PHE A 326 -1.29 -9.20 -16.72
CA PHE A 326 -0.76 -8.24 -17.68
C PHE A 326 -1.80 -7.86 -18.75
N LEU A 327 -2.39 -8.85 -19.41
CA LEU A 327 -3.33 -8.67 -20.52
C LEU A 327 -4.63 -8.02 -20.04
N GLY A 328 -5.14 -8.42 -18.87
CA GLY A 328 -6.36 -7.83 -18.32
C GLY A 328 -6.20 -6.35 -17.96
N SER A 329 -5.01 -5.92 -17.56
CA SER A 329 -4.75 -4.51 -17.31
C SER A 329 -4.51 -3.74 -18.62
N ALA A 330 -3.83 -4.33 -19.60
CA ALA A 330 -3.64 -3.74 -20.92
C ALA A 330 -4.96 -3.53 -21.68
N LEU A 331 -5.93 -4.46 -21.58
CA LEU A 331 -7.25 -4.33 -22.22
C LEU A 331 -8.11 -3.19 -21.67
N ARG A 332 -7.90 -2.79 -20.40
CA ARG A 332 -8.65 -1.67 -19.79
C ARG A 332 -8.14 -0.31 -20.25
N GLU A 333 -7.02 -0.26 -20.96
CA GLU A 333 -6.45 0.99 -21.42
C GLU A 333 -7.17 1.51 -22.66
N SER A 334 -7.55 2.78 -22.62
CA SER A 334 -8.04 3.52 -23.79
C SER A 334 -6.90 3.98 -24.71
N ASP A 335 -5.72 3.37 -24.63
CA ASP A 335 -4.55 3.84 -25.38
C ASP A 335 -4.82 3.68 -26.88
N ARG A 336 -4.78 4.80 -27.60
CA ARG A 336 -4.97 4.86 -29.06
C ARG A 336 -3.91 4.06 -29.81
N ASN A 337 -2.75 3.80 -29.18
CA ASN A 337 -1.65 3.03 -29.76
C ASN A 337 -1.74 1.53 -29.49
N PHE A 338 -2.83 1.04 -28.90
CA PHE A 338 -3.03 -0.37 -28.63
C PHE A 338 -3.35 -1.14 -29.92
N ASP A 339 -2.37 -1.91 -30.41
CA ASP A 339 -2.56 -2.80 -31.55
C ASP A 339 -3.45 -4.00 -31.15
N LYS A 340 -4.75 -3.84 -31.38
CA LYS A 340 -5.75 -4.87 -31.10
C LYS A 340 -5.49 -6.18 -31.87
N GLU A 341 -4.88 -6.12 -33.05
CA GLU A 341 -4.64 -7.32 -33.87
C GLU A 341 -3.48 -8.14 -33.31
N LEU A 342 -2.37 -7.47 -33.01
CA LEU A 342 -1.23 -8.09 -32.34
C LEU A 342 -1.62 -8.66 -30.98
N PHE A 343 -2.43 -7.92 -30.22
CA PHE A 343 -2.92 -8.36 -28.93
C PHE A 343 -3.86 -9.57 -29.02
N TYR A 344 -4.77 -9.58 -30.00
CA TYR A 344 -5.62 -10.74 -30.26
C TYR A 344 -4.81 -11.98 -30.64
N THR A 345 -3.84 -11.82 -31.55
CA THR A 345 -2.97 -12.92 -32.00
C THR A 345 -2.16 -13.49 -30.83
N THR A 346 -1.59 -12.61 -30.02
CA THR A 346 -0.91 -12.93 -28.76
C THR A 346 -1.79 -13.78 -27.85
N LEU A 347 -3.01 -13.31 -27.58
CA LEU A 347 -3.92 -13.96 -26.65
C LEU A 347 -4.37 -15.33 -27.15
N LYS A 348 -4.61 -15.46 -28.46
CA LYS A 348 -4.99 -16.73 -29.10
C LYS A 348 -3.85 -17.74 -29.04
N GLN A 349 -2.61 -17.32 -29.28
CA GLN A 349 -1.43 -18.17 -29.17
C GLN A 349 -1.21 -18.66 -27.74
N LEU A 350 -1.29 -17.74 -26.76
CA LEU A 350 -1.18 -18.07 -25.34
C LEU A 350 -2.26 -19.07 -24.91
N TYR A 351 -3.51 -18.82 -25.29
CA TYR A 351 -4.62 -19.71 -24.98
C TYR A 351 -4.39 -21.12 -25.57
N THR A 352 -4.01 -21.20 -26.85
CA THR A 352 -3.72 -22.49 -27.51
C THR A 352 -2.58 -23.23 -26.82
N MET A 353 -1.50 -22.51 -26.49
CA MET A 353 -0.32 -23.06 -25.83
C MET A 353 -0.67 -23.67 -24.46
N TYR A 354 -1.47 -22.97 -23.65
CA TYR A 354 -1.87 -23.48 -22.33
C TYR A 354 -2.97 -24.54 -22.39
N GLN A 355 -3.84 -24.51 -23.40
CA GLN A 355 -4.83 -25.57 -23.61
C GLN A 355 -4.17 -26.93 -23.88
N GLN A 356 -3.00 -26.94 -24.51
CA GLN A 356 -2.20 -28.14 -24.74
C GLN A 356 -1.46 -28.64 -23.48
N THR A 357 -1.44 -27.85 -22.39
CA THR A 357 -0.78 -28.26 -21.15
C THR A 357 -1.74 -28.99 -20.21
N GLU A 358 -1.39 -30.22 -19.82
CA GLU A 358 -2.12 -30.99 -18.81
C GLU A 358 -1.79 -30.48 -17.38
N LEU A 359 -2.27 -29.28 -17.04
CA LEU A 359 -2.07 -28.68 -15.72
C LEU A 359 -3.38 -28.58 -14.94
N VAL A 360 -3.36 -29.05 -13.69
CA VAL A 360 -4.50 -28.87 -12.76
C VAL A 360 -4.53 -27.44 -12.20
N GLY A 361 -5.72 -26.82 -12.15
CA GLY A 361 -5.93 -25.52 -11.51
C GLY A 361 -5.58 -24.31 -12.38
N ILE A 362 -5.57 -24.50 -13.70
CA ILE A 362 -5.48 -23.40 -14.69
C ILE A 362 -6.85 -22.98 -15.23
N ASP A 363 -7.93 -23.67 -14.85
CA ASP A 363 -9.27 -23.50 -15.42
C ASP A 363 -9.77 -22.06 -15.34
N ARG A 364 -9.58 -21.41 -14.18
CA ARG A 364 -9.99 -20.01 -13.98
C ARG A 364 -9.16 -19.04 -14.83
N PRO A 365 -7.82 -19.02 -14.78
CA PRO A 365 -7.02 -18.23 -15.71
C PRO A 365 -7.37 -18.49 -17.19
N MET A 366 -7.61 -19.74 -17.58
CA MET A 366 -7.99 -20.12 -18.94
C MET A 366 -9.37 -19.57 -19.34
N ALA A 367 -10.35 -19.63 -18.44
CA ALA A 367 -11.65 -19.01 -18.65
C ALA A 367 -11.53 -17.50 -18.85
N ILE A 368 -10.70 -16.83 -18.04
CA ILE A 368 -10.45 -15.39 -18.19
C ILE A 368 -9.81 -15.07 -19.55
N LEU A 369 -8.82 -15.85 -20.02
CA LEU A 369 -8.24 -15.66 -21.36
C LEU A 369 -9.29 -15.86 -22.47
N LYS A 370 -10.18 -16.84 -22.31
CA LYS A 370 -11.28 -17.08 -23.25
C LYS A 370 -12.24 -15.89 -23.30
N ASP A 371 -12.63 -15.35 -22.14
CA ASP A 371 -13.52 -14.20 -22.06
C ASP A 371 -12.87 -12.95 -22.70
N MET A 372 -11.57 -12.76 -22.51
CA MET A 372 -10.81 -11.70 -23.18
C MET A 372 -10.80 -11.86 -24.71
N LEU A 373 -10.68 -13.08 -25.22
CA LEU A 373 -10.76 -13.36 -26.67
C LEU A 373 -12.13 -12.97 -27.23
N VAL A 374 -13.20 -13.36 -26.53
CA VAL A 374 -14.58 -13.05 -26.92
C VAL A 374 -14.82 -11.54 -26.94
N LEU A 375 -14.34 -10.81 -25.93
CA LEU A 375 -14.46 -9.34 -25.88
C LEU A 375 -13.72 -8.65 -27.03
N LEU A 376 -12.52 -9.12 -27.38
CA LEU A 376 -11.77 -8.60 -28.52
C LEU A 376 -12.47 -8.91 -29.85
N ASP A 377 -13.00 -10.12 -30.02
CA ASP A 377 -13.76 -10.50 -31.22
C ASP A 377 -15.01 -9.63 -31.39
N ILE A 378 -15.74 -9.37 -30.31
CA ILE A 378 -16.89 -8.44 -30.31
C ILE A 378 -16.42 -7.03 -30.68
N SER A 379 -15.34 -6.54 -30.08
CA SER A 379 -14.80 -5.20 -30.39
C SER A 379 -14.38 -5.07 -31.85
N LYS A 380 -13.83 -6.12 -32.48
CA LYS A 380 -13.47 -6.13 -33.90
C LYS A 380 -14.70 -6.06 -34.79
N LYS A 381 -15.77 -6.81 -34.46
CA LYS A 381 -17.04 -6.78 -35.19
C LYS A 381 -17.71 -5.40 -35.11
N LEU A 382 -17.81 -4.82 -33.91
CA LEU A 382 -18.42 -3.50 -33.71
C LEU A 382 -17.65 -2.35 -34.38
N SER A 383 -16.34 -2.47 -34.59
CA SER A 383 -15.58 -1.47 -35.36
C SER A 383 -15.82 -1.54 -36.87
N LEU A 384 -16.21 -2.71 -37.41
CA LEU A 384 -16.58 -2.86 -38.81
C LEU A 384 -17.96 -2.25 -39.08
N ASP A 385 -18.87 -2.30 -38.11
CA ASP A 385 -20.23 -1.77 -38.23
C ASP A 385 -20.31 -0.22 -38.22
N LYS A 386 -19.21 0.49 -37.95
CA LYS A 386 -19.14 1.97 -38.05
C LYS A 386 -18.63 2.49 -39.40
N ILE A 387 -18.47 1.63 -40.41
CA ILE A 387 -18.01 2.01 -41.75
C ILE A 387 -19.10 1.77 -42.83
N VAL A 388 -20.35 1.49 -42.46
CA VAL A 388 -21.46 1.38 -43.43
C VAL A 388 -22.34 2.62 -43.42
#